data_AF-A0A9E2EMK5-F1
#
_entry.id   AF-A0A9E2EMK5-F1
#
_cell.length_a   1.000
_cell.length_b   1.000
_cell.length_c   1.000
_cell.angle_alpha   90.00
_cell.angle_beta   90.00
_cell.angle_gamma   90.00
#
_symmetry.space_group_name_H-M   'P 1'
#
loop_
_entity.id
_entity.type
_entity.pdbx_description
1 polymer ?
#
loop_
_entity_poly.entity_id
_entity_poly.type
_entity_poly.pdbx_seq_one_letter_code
_entity_poly.pdbx_strand_id
1 'polypeptide(L)' 'ANPIGSSYRVEKGDSLWTIAARVVSEATGGTPDDRSIARYWRLLVAENTSALTSGDPDMIYPGETVVVPPMEE' A
#
# COMPACT_ATOMS: atom_id res chain seq x y z
N ALA A 1 21.21 -7.62 5.31
CA ALA A 1 19.81 -8.06 5.20
C ALA A 1 18.97 -6.80 5.05
N ASN A 2 18.47 -6.53 3.86
CA ASN A 2 17.66 -5.33 3.60
C ASN A 2 16.31 -5.52 4.30
N PRO A 3 15.75 -4.55 5.04
CA PRO A 3 14.36 -4.65 5.45
C PRO A 3 13.51 -4.43 4.19
N ILE A 4 13.22 -5.52 3.50
CA ILE A 4 12.19 -5.57 2.46
C ILE A 4 10.90 -5.13 3.16
N GLY A 5 10.10 -4.29 2.49
CA GLY A 5 8.93 -3.60 3.04
C GLY A 5 8.04 -4.45 3.96
N SER A 6 7.36 -3.79 4.89
CA SER A 6 6.47 -4.48 5.83
C SER A 6 5.34 -5.17 5.07
N SER A 7 4.92 -6.36 5.48
CA SER A 7 3.75 -7.01 4.91
C SER A 7 2.48 -6.54 5.63
N TYR A 8 1.45 -6.18 4.86
CA TYR A 8 0.13 -5.83 5.37
C TYR A 8 -0.89 -6.85 4.91
N ARG A 9 -1.77 -7.26 5.83
CA ARG A 9 -2.87 -8.17 5.53
C ARG A 9 -4.13 -7.36 5.30
N VAL A 10 -4.65 -7.43 4.08
CA VAL A 10 -5.84 -6.69 3.64
C VAL A 10 -7.03 -7.05 4.52
N GLU A 11 -7.72 -6.04 5.06
CA GLU A 11 -8.94 -6.21 5.83
C GLU A 11 -10.18 -5.94 4.97
N LYS A 12 -11.35 -6.26 5.50
CA LYS A 12 -12.60 -6.02 4.78
C LYS A 12 -12.85 -4.51 4.66
N GLY A 13 -12.89 -4.02 3.42
CA GLY A 13 -13.11 -2.61 3.10
C GLY A 13 -11.83 -1.86 2.75
N ASP A 14 -10.67 -2.52 2.80
CA ASP A 14 -9.44 -1.93 2.29
C ASP A 14 -9.42 -1.86 0.78
N SER A 15 -8.71 -0.84 0.32
CA SER A 15 -8.18 -0.70 -1.03
C SER A 15 -6.71 -0.34 -0.94
N LEU A 16 -5.96 -0.52 -2.01
CA LEU A 16 -4.56 -0.05 -2.04
C LEU A 16 -4.45 1.45 -1.74
N TRP A 17 -5.49 2.23 -2.07
CA TRP A 17 -5.55 3.66 -1.76
C TRP A 17 -5.69 3.94 -0.26
N THR A 18 -6.58 3.24 0.45
CA THR A 18 -6.75 3.43 1.91
C THR A 18 -5.50 2.98 2.67
N ILE A 19 -4.86 1.90 2.23
CA ILE A 19 -3.57 1.44 2.75
C ILE A 19 -2.50 2.51 2.52
N ALA A 20 -2.41 3.06 1.30
CA ALA A 20 -1.47 4.14 0.99
C ALA A 20 -1.71 5.37 1.87
N ALA A 21 -2.96 5.79 2.04
CA ALA A 21 -3.32 6.94 2.86
C ALA A 21 -2.87 6.76 4.31
N ARG A 22 -3.07 5.57 4.86
CA ARG A 22 -2.63 5.23 6.21
C ARG A 22 -1.12 5.33 6.35
N VAL A 23 -0.36 4.71 5.43
CA VAL A 23 1.11 4.72 5.47
C VAL A 23 1.64 6.15 5.36
N VAL A 24 1.08 6.95 4.45
CA VAL A 24 1.50 8.35 4.29
C VAL A 24 1.18 9.16 5.55
N SER A 25 0.02 8.96 6.17
CA SER A 25 -0.34 9.63 7.42
C SER A 25 0.60 9.25 8.57
N GLU A 26 0.88 7.95 8.73
CA GLU A 26 1.75 7.43 9.78
C GLU A 26 3.19 7.94 9.62
N ALA A 27 3.72 7.99 8.40
CA ALA A 27 5.09 8.44 8.14
C ALA A 27 5.26 9.98 8.22
N THR A 28 4.25 10.76 7.82
CA THR A 28 4.32 12.23 7.88
C THR A 28 3.86 12.81 9.23
N GLY A 29 3.22 11.99 10.08
CA GLY A 29 2.66 12.42 11.36
C GLY A 29 1.48 13.41 11.22
N GLY A 30 0.87 13.50 10.03
CA GLY A 30 -0.11 14.52 9.68
C GLY A 30 -1.24 14.01 8.79
N THR A 31 -2.07 14.94 8.33
CA THR A 31 -3.10 14.64 7.33
C THR A 31 -2.41 14.44 5.96
N PRO A 32 -2.48 13.23 5.38
CA PRO A 32 -1.86 12.96 4.10
C PRO A 32 -2.57 13.75 3.00
N ASP A 33 -1.82 14.35 2.08
CA ASP A 33 -2.38 14.98 0.89
C ASP A 33 -2.55 13.96 -0.25
N ASP A 34 -3.57 14.15 -1.08
CA ASP A 34 -3.91 13.24 -2.18
C ASP A 34 -2.75 12.98 -3.13
N ARG A 35 -1.83 13.93 -3.30
CA ARG A 35 -0.67 13.77 -4.18
C ARG A 35 0.35 12.82 -3.58
N SER A 36 0.62 12.92 -2.28
CA SER A 36 1.48 11.99 -1.55
C SER A 36 0.86 10.59 -1.52
N ILE A 37 -0.46 10.49 -1.28
CA ILE A 37 -1.20 9.23 -1.34
C ILE A 37 -1.09 8.61 -2.74
N ALA A 38 -1.37 9.38 -3.80
CA ALA A 38 -1.29 8.88 -5.17
C ALA A 38 0.12 8.47 -5.58
N ARG A 39 1.17 9.12 -5.05
CA ARG A 39 2.56 8.70 -5.30
C ARG A 39 2.82 7.34 -4.66
N TYR A 40 2.47 7.19 -3.38
CA TYR A 40 2.73 5.96 -2.65
C TYR A 40 1.84 4.80 -3.12
N TRP A 41 0.60 5.08 -3.50
CA TRP A 41 -0.30 4.12 -4.13
C TRP A 41 0.29 3.50 -5.40
N ARG A 42 0.92 4.30 -6.28
CA ARG A 42 1.58 3.77 -7.49
C ARG A 42 2.73 2.82 -7.15
N LEU A 43 3.45 3.08 -6.05
CA LEU A 43 4.49 2.20 -5.52
C LEU A 43 3.90 0.87 -5.04
N LEU A 44 2.80 0.91 -4.26
CA LEU A 44 2.08 -0.30 -3.85
C LEU A 44 1.61 -1.11 -5.06
N VAL A 45 1.02 -0.45 -6.06
CA VAL A 45 0.57 -1.11 -7.29
C VAL A 45 1.74 -1.80 -7.99
N ALA A 46 2.84 -1.08 -8.23
CA ALA A 46 4.00 -1.63 -8.94
C ALA A 46 4.58 -2.87 -8.24
N GLU A 47 4.68 -2.84 -6.91
CA GLU A 47 5.25 -3.95 -6.13
C GLU A 47 4.30 -5.15 -6.01
N ASN A 48 2.99 -4.91 -5.99
CA ASN A 48 2.02 -5.96 -5.68
C ASN A 48 1.32 -6.54 -6.90
N THR A 49 1.18 -5.83 -8.01
CA THR A 49 0.37 -6.27 -9.17
C THR A 49 0.70 -7.69 -9.62
N SER A 50 1.98 -8.05 -9.64
CA SER A 50 2.43 -9.40 -10.05
C SER A 50 2.12 -10.50 -9.02
N ALA A 51 1.84 -10.12 -7.77
CA ALA A 51 1.56 -11.02 -6.65
C ALA A 51 0.06 -11.07 -6.26
N LEU A 52 -0.75 -10.11 -6.73
CA LEU A 52 -2.19 -10.09 -6.47
C LEU A 52 -2.88 -11.28 -7.14
N THR A 53 -3.82 -11.89 -6.43
CA THR A 53 -4.60 -13.03 -6.95
C THR A 53 -5.42 -12.65 -8.19
N SER A 54 -5.96 -11.43 -8.21
CA SER A 54 -6.73 -10.88 -9.33
C SER A 54 -5.87 -10.44 -10.50
N GLY A 55 -4.59 -10.11 -10.27
CA GLY A 55 -3.75 -9.35 -11.19
C GLY A 55 -4.23 -7.91 -11.42
N ASP A 56 -5.26 -7.46 -10.71
CA ASP A 56 -5.88 -6.14 -10.84
C ASP A 56 -5.71 -5.36 -9.52
N PRO A 57 -5.01 -4.21 -9.55
CA PRO A 57 -4.71 -3.42 -8.35
C PRO A 57 -5.93 -2.77 -7.70
N ASP A 58 -7.03 -2.60 -8.43
CA ASP A 58 -8.29 -2.10 -7.87
C ASP A 58 -9.10 -3.23 -7.21
N MET A 59 -8.67 -4.49 -7.37
CA MET A 59 -9.33 -5.67 -6.81
C MET A 59 -8.40 -6.46 -5.89
N ILE A 60 -8.39 -6.07 -4.62
CA ILE A 60 -7.74 -6.82 -3.53
C ILE A 60 -8.78 -7.53 -2.66
N TYR A 61 -8.39 -8.65 -2.06
CA TYR A 61 -9.30 -9.47 -1.26
C TYR A 61 -8.95 -9.46 0.23
N PRO A 62 -9.95 -9.48 1.13
CA PRO A 62 -9.69 -9.62 2.56
C PRO A 62 -8.89 -10.90 2.85
N GLY A 63 -7.79 -10.72 3.57
CA GLY A 63 -6.84 -11.77 3.92
C GLY A 63 -5.69 -11.98 2.95
N GLU A 64 -5.68 -11.27 1.82
CA GLU A 64 -4.52 -11.17 0.95
C GLU A 64 -3.38 -10.41 1.64
N THR A 65 -2.15 -10.78 1.32
CA THR A 65 -0.96 -10.12 1.88
C THR A 65 -0.35 -9.25 0.80
N VAL A 66 -0.24 -7.96 1.07
CA VAL A 66 0.44 -6.99 0.20
C VAL A 66 1.75 -6.56 0.84
N VAL A 67 2.76 -6.33 0.01
CA VAL A 67 4.03 -5.73 0.40
C VAL A 67 3.84 -4.22 0.47
N VAL A 68 4.22 -3.63 1.60
CA VAL A 68 4.16 -2.19 1.89
C VAL A 68 5.61 -1.66 1.95
N PRO A 69 6.09 -0.99 0.88
CA PRO A 69 7.45 -0.46 0.83
C PRO A 69 7.72 0.56 1.95
N PRO A 70 8.96 0.73 2.41
CA PRO A 70 9.27 1.90 3.24
C PRO A 70 8.93 3.20 2.47
N MET A 71 8.47 4.23 3.20
CA MET A 71 8.42 5.57 2.64
C MET A 71 9.87 6.04 2.47
N GLU A 72 10.27 6.32 1.23
CA GLU A 72 11.54 7.00 0.95
C GLU A 72 11.42 8.42 1.55
N GLU A 73 12.36 8.78 2.45
CA GLU A 73 12.40 10.07 3.16
C GLU A 73 12.49 11.30 2.23
#